data_AF-A0A7X8BP00-F1
#
_entry.id   AF-A0A7X8BP00-F1
#
_cell.length_a   1.000
_cell.length_b   1.000
_cell.length_c   1.000
_cell.angle_alpha   90.00
_cell.angle_beta   90.00
_cell.angle_gamma   90.00
#
_symmetry.space_group_name_H-M   'P 1'
#
loop_
_entity.id
_entity.type
_entity.pdbx_description
1 polymer ?
#
loop_
_entity_poly.entity_id
_entity_poly.type
_entity_poly.pdbx_seq_one_letter_code
_entity_poly.pdbx_strand_id
1 'polypeptide(L)'
;MDNLDYGVTGNCRTAALVSRRGSIDWFCLPDFDSPSIFAKLLDEEKGGSFHFEVSDDYTITQNYHGNTNILLTRFESPEHGFIVFDYMPRYHTGENRHYMPPEIHRYVRVIKGQPKVRVIYDPQINYAREEVRHEIVGSYIKTHSVEDSEDKMYLYTSMDMEKVIQREEMELDDHHFFLLSYNQKLVTVDINRILLEYERTKVYWLNFVNRSRDYLQYDGMIK
;
A
#
# COMPACT_ATOMS: atom_id res chain seq x y z
N MET A 1 19.81 -12.30 -2.71
CA MET A 1 18.37 -12.59 -2.56
C MET A 1 18.11 -13.96 -3.16
N ASP A 2 17.96 -15.00 -2.34
CA ASP A 2 17.82 -16.38 -2.86
C ASP A 2 16.38 -16.76 -3.27
N ASN A 3 15.41 -15.86 -3.05
CA ASN A 3 14.08 -15.92 -3.66
C ASN A 3 13.37 -14.54 -3.59
N LEU A 4 12.69 -14.13 -4.67
CA LEU A 4 11.82 -12.95 -4.70
C LEU A 4 10.45 -13.32 -4.11
N ASP A 5 10.29 -13.08 -2.81
CA ASP A 5 9.07 -13.39 -2.06
C ASP A 5 8.22 -12.11 -1.88
N TYR A 6 7.41 -11.84 -2.91
CA TYR A 6 6.59 -10.64 -3.03
C TYR A 6 5.15 -10.99 -3.38
N GLY A 7 4.20 -10.36 -2.68
CA GLY A 7 2.83 -10.21 -3.13
C GLY A 7 2.69 -9.09 -4.15
N VAL A 8 1.66 -9.16 -5.00
CA VAL A 8 1.32 -8.11 -5.96
C VAL A 8 -0.07 -7.59 -5.65
N THR A 9 -0.22 -6.28 -5.52
CA THR A 9 -1.53 -5.62 -5.41
C THR A 9 -1.68 -4.58 -6.52
N GLY A 10 -2.78 -4.62 -7.26
CA GLY A 10 -2.97 -3.83 -8.47
C GLY A 10 -4.44 -3.61 -8.82
N ASN A 11 -4.72 -2.62 -9.67
CA ASN A 11 -6.09 -2.33 -10.12
C ASN A 11 -6.25 -2.29 -11.65
N CYS A 12 -5.34 -2.95 -12.37
CA CYS A 12 -5.22 -2.94 -13.83
C CYS A 12 -4.75 -1.62 -14.44
N ARG A 13 -4.49 -0.58 -13.64
CA ARG A 13 -3.84 0.66 -14.10
C ARG A 13 -2.37 0.72 -13.68
N THR A 14 -2.11 0.34 -12.43
CA THR A 14 -0.77 0.14 -11.87
C THR A 14 -0.79 -1.04 -10.88
N ALA A 15 0.38 -1.46 -10.40
CA ALA A 15 0.55 -2.39 -9.31
C ALA A 15 1.81 -2.11 -8.48
N ALA A 16 1.77 -2.55 -7.23
CA ALA A 16 2.88 -2.50 -6.30
C ALA A 16 3.34 -3.92 -5.95
N LEU A 17 4.65 -4.10 -5.79
CA LEU A 17 5.23 -5.32 -5.24
C LEU A 17 5.49 -5.09 -3.75
N VAL A 18 4.86 -5.95 -2.93
CA VAL A 18 4.91 -5.89 -1.47
C VAL A 18 5.68 -7.09 -0.96
N SER A 19 6.80 -6.88 -0.27
CA SER A 19 7.60 -7.97 0.27
C SER A 19 6.84 -8.74 1.35
N ARG A 20 7.31 -9.94 1.68
CA ARG A 20 6.79 -10.76 2.80
C ARG A 20 6.71 -10.02 4.15
N ARG A 21 7.47 -8.93 4.32
CA ARG A 21 7.50 -8.09 5.53
C ARG A 21 6.53 -6.90 5.46
N GLY A 22 5.70 -6.81 4.43
CA GLY A 22 4.77 -5.70 4.24
C GLY A 22 5.42 -4.42 3.70
N SER A 23 6.59 -4.52 3.06
CA SER A 23 7.24 -3.36 2.46
C SER A 23 6.87 -3.21 0.99
N ILE A 24 6.35 -2.05 0.59
CA ILE A 24 6.19 -1.70 -0.82
C ILE A 24 7.58 -1.32 -1.33
N ASP A 25 8.20 -2.23 -2.07
CA ASP A 25 9.59 -2.11 -2.54
C ASP A 25 9.66 -1.74 -4.03
N TRP A 26 8.55 -1.91 -4.76
CA TRP A 26 8.41 -1.48 -6.14
C TRP A 26 7.03 -0.91 -6.40
N PHE A 27 6.97 0.29 -6.96
CA PHE A 27 5.71 0.90 -7.38
C PHE A 27 5.93 1.98 -8.43
N CYS A 28 5.28 1.83 -9.59
CA CYS A 28 5.21 2.86 -10.63
C CYS A 28 3.91 3.64 -10.50
N LEU A 29 3.97 4.96 -10.68
CA LEU A 29 2.81 5.83 -10.50
C LEU A 29 2.87 6.97 -11.53
N PRO A 30 1.76 7.30 -12.23
CA PRO A 30 0.40 6.77 -12.08
C PRO A 30 0.12 5.43 -12.78
N ASP A 31 0.86 5.11 -13.82
CA ASP A 31 0.59 3.98 -14.71
C ASP A 31 1.72 2.93 -14.62
N PHE A 32 1.46 1.69 -15.07
CA PHE A 32 2.44 0.59 -15.00
C PHE A 32 3.80 0.89 -15.65
N ASP A 33 3.81 1.70 -16.71
CA ASP A 33 4.98 2.11 -17.47
C ASP A 33 5.53 3.48 -17.06
N SER A 34 4.94 4.11 -16.04
CA SER A 34 5.45 5.35 -15.46
C SER A 34 6.76 5.10 -14.70
N PRO A 35 7.58 6.14 -14.48
CA PRO A 35 8.73 6.04 -13.60
C PRO A 35 8.34 5.57 -12.19
N SER A 36 9.25 4.84 -11.53
CA SER A 36 8.99 4.32 -10.19
C SER A 36 9.07 5.42 -9.13
N ILE A 37 8.22 5.32 -8.11
CA ILE A 37 8.33 6.09 -6.86
C ILE A 37 8.93 5.25 -5.72
N PHE A 38 9.00 3.92 -5.89
CA PHE A 38 9.78 3.00 -5.08
C PHE A 38 10.48 2.01 -6.01
N ALA A 39 11.77 1.79 -5.78
CA ALA A 39 12.66 0.99 -6.61
C ALA A 39 13.66 0.17 -5.80
N LYS A 40 13.35 -0.17 -4.54
CA LYS A 40 14.23 -0.95 -3.65
C LYS A 40 14.66 -2.30 -4.25
N LEU A 41 13.84 -2.86 -5.15
CA LEU A 41 14.19 -4.05 -5.91
C LEU A 41 15.39 -3.86 -6.86
N LEU A 42 15.63 -2.65 -7.36
CA LEU A 42 16.76 -2.33 -8.23
C LEU A 42 17.99 -1.90 -7.42
N ASP A 43 17.76 -1.16 -6.33
CA ASP A 43 18.82 -0.66 -5.45
C ASP A 43 18.27 -0.60 -4.00
N GLU A 44 18.78 -1.47 -3.12
CA GLU A 44 18.30 -1.59 -1.74
C GLU A 44 18.50 -0.32 -0.91
N GLU A 45 19.50 0.50 -1.25
CA GLU A 45 19.89 1.68 -0.49
C GLU A 45 19.21 2.95 -1.02
N LYS A 46 19.11 3.08 -2.36
CA LYS A 46 18.59 4.30 -3.00
C LYS A 46 17.15 4.20 -3.44
N GLY A 47 16.65 2.99 -3.66
CA GLY A 47 15.36 2.79 -4.31
C GLY A 47 14.17 3.21 -3.46
N GLY A 48 14.33 3.36 -2.15
CA GLY A 48 13.27 3.78 -1.26
C GLY A 48 12.12 2.76 -1.12
N SER A 49 11.31 2.92 -0.09
CA SER A 49 10.21 1.99 0.17
C SER A 49 9.14 2.61 1.05
N PHE A 50 8.02 1.91 1.19
CA PHE A 50 6.99 2.23 2.17
C PHE A 50 6.68 1.02 3.05
N HIS A 51 6.98 1.09 4.35
CA HIS A 51 6.76 -0.02 5.28
C HIS A 51 6.64 0.40 6.75
N PHE A 52 6.41 -0.60 7.61
CA PHE A 52 6.33 -0.46 9.06
C PHE A 52 7.53 -1.17 9.69
N GLU A 53 8.32 -0.43 10.46
CA GLU A 53 9.33 -0.98 11.34
C GLU A 53 8.70 -1.28 12.70
N VAL A 54 8.98 -2.47 13.21
CA VAL A 54 8.54 -3.01 14.50
C VAL A 54 9.73 -3.62 15.22
N SER A 55 9.60 -3.87 16.52
CA SER A 55 10.61 -4.60 17.29
C SER A 55 10.79 -6.04 16.79
N ASP A 56 11.95 -6.64 17.08
CA ASP A 56 12.36 -7.94 16.55
C ASP A 56 11.54 -9.13 17.08
N ASP A 57 10.72 -8.93 18.13
CA ASP A 57 9.83 -9.95 18.70
C ASP A 57 8.55 -10.18 17.87
N TYR A 58 8.32 -9.41 16.82
CA TYR A 58 7.20 -9.60 15.90
C TYR A 58 7.48 -10.70 14.88
N THR A 59 6.56 -11.65 14.80
CA THR A 59 6.43 -12.55 13.65
C THR A 59 5.58 -11.87 12.57
N ILE A 60 6.09 -11.86 11.34
CA ILE A 60 5.40 -11.26 10.18
C ILE A 60 5.01 -12.36 9.20
N THR A 61 3.74 -12.38 8.80
CA THR A 61 3.21 -13.32 7.81
C THR A 61 2.38 -12.57 6.77
N GLN A 62 2.37 -13.04 5.53
CA GLN A 62 1.61 -12.43 4.45
C GLN A 62 0.82 -13.48 3.68
N ASN A 63 -0.41 -13.13 3.33
CA ASN A 63 -1.26 -13.91 2.45
C ASN A 63 -2.24 -12.99 1.72
N TYR A 64 -2.80 -13.45 0.60
CA TYR A 64 -3.97 -12.78 0.03
C TYR A 64 -5.18 -12.96 0.96
N HIS A 65 -6.00 -11.92 1.08
CA HIS A 65 -7.20 -11.94 1.89
C HIS A 65 -8.30 -12.74 1.20
N GLY A 66 -8.29 -14.05 1.43
CA GLY A 66 -9.15 -14.99 0.73
C GLY A 66 -8.95 -14.92 -0.79
N ASN A 67 -10.04 -15.05 -1.54
CA ASN A 67 -10.03 -15.02 -3.00
C ASN A 67 -10.07 -13.58 -3.54
N THR A 68 -9.12 -12.74 -3.13
CA THR A 68 -9.03 -11.34 -3.58
C THR A 68 -7.60 -10.91 -3.90
N ASN A 69 -7.43 -9.82 -4.66
CA ASN A 69 -6.12 -9.18 -4.84
C ASN A 69 -5.81 -8.15 -3.72
N ILE A 70 -6.29 -8.41 -2.51
CA ILE A 70 -5.95 -7.63 -1.32
C ILE A 70 -4.91 -8.41 -0.55
N LEU A 71 -3.75 -7.80 -0.31
CA LEU A 71 -2.72 -8.41 0.52
C LEU A 71 -3.00 -8.13 1.99
N LEU A 72 -2.86 -9.15 2.82
CA LEU A 72 -2.97 -9.11 4.26
C LEU A 72 -1.59 -9.43 4.82
N THR A 73 -0.93 -8.44 5.41
CA THR A 73 0.32 -8.64 6.14
C THR A 73 0.03 -8.52 7.65
N ARG A 74 0.22 -9.60 8.40
CA ARG A 74 0.01 -9.65 9.84
C ARG A 74 1.33 -9.50 10.57
N PHE A 75 1.35 -8.62 11.56
CA PHE A 75 2.45 -8.39 12.49
C PHE A 75 1.96 -8.82 13.89
N GLU A 76 2.62 -9.81 14.50
CA GLU A 76 2.18 -10.34 15.79
C GLU A 76 3.38 -10.64 16.71
N SER A 77 3.35 -10.07 17.92
CA SER A 77 4.23 -10.42 19.04
C SER A 77 3.39 -11.02 20.18
N PRO A 78 3.97 -11.45 21.32
CA PRO A 78 3.18 -11.99 22.44
C PRO A 78 2.07 -11.06 22.92
N GLU A 79 2.40 -9.78 23.14
CA GLU A 79 1.50 -8.79 23.76
C GLU A 79 0.80 -7.86 22.76
N HIS A 80 1.28 -7.81 21.51
CA HIS A 80 0.83 -6.83 20.53
C HIS A 80 0.57 -7.46 19.16
N GLY A 81 -0.26 -6.81 18.35
CA GLY A 81 -0.47 -7.24 16.97
C GLY A 81 -1.36 -6.32 16.17
N PHE A 82 -1.06 -6.23 14.88
CA PHE A 82 -1.85 -5.49 13.90
C PHE A 82 -1.78 -6.16 12.53
N ILE A 83 -2.68 -5.77 11.64
CA ILE A 83 -2.78 -6.25 10.27
C ILE A 83 -2.75 -5.05 9.33
N VAL A 84 -1.97 -5.14 8.26
CA VAL A 84 -1.98 -4.20 7.16
C VAL A 84 -2.68 -4.85 5.98
N PHE A 85 -3.73 -4.20 5.47
CA PHE A 85 -4.40 -4.56 4.24
C PHE A 85 -3.94 -3.62 3.12
N ASP A 86 -3.17 -4.14 2.17
CA ASP A 86 -2.71 -3.40 0.99
C ASP A 86 -3.63 -3.69 -0.21
N TYR A 87 -4.31 -2.67 -0.72
CA TYR A 87 -5.22 -2.81 -1.85
C TYR A 87 -5.25 -1.56 -2.74
N MET A 88 -5.52 -1.77 -4.02
CA MET A 88 -5.77 -0.70 -4.97
C MET A 88 -7.24 -0.72 -5.41
N PRO A 89 -7.99 0.40 -5.29
CA PRO A 89 -9.40 0.40 -5.62
C PRO A 89 -9.68 0.00 -7.06
N ARG A 90 -10.59 -0.96 -7.20
CA ARG A 90 -11.14 -1.38 -8.48
C ARG A 90 -12.59 -1.79 -8.32
N TYR A 91 -13.52 -1.11 -8.97
CA TYR A 91 -14.93 -1.51 -9.02
C TYR A 91 -15.69 -0.81 -10.15
N HIS A 92 -16.92 -1.24 -10.41
CA HIS A 92 -17.78 -0.65 -11.43
C HIS A 92 -18.48 0.62 -10.90
N THR A 93 -18.51 1.68 -11.70
CA THR A 93 -19.28 2.92 -11.44
C THR A 93 -20.41 3.14 -12.46
N GLY A 94 -20.59 2.20 -13.38
CA GLY A 94 -21.62 2.15 -14.42
C GLY A 94 -21.38 0.94 -15.34
N GLU A 95 -22.21 0.76 -16.36
CA GLU A 95 -22.16 -0.45 -17.22
C GLU A 95 -20.78 -0.72 -17.84
N ASN A 96 -20.08 0.33 -18.30
CA ASN A 96 -18.76 0.21 -18.94
C ASN A 96 -17.71 1.13 -18.31
N ARG A 97 -17.86 1.47 -17.03
CA ARG A 97 -16.91 2.34 -16.32
C ARG A 97 -16.37 1.65 -15.09
N HIS A 98 -15.06 1.68 -14.97
CA HIS A 98 -14.34 1.23 -13.80
C HIS A 98 -13.76 2.43 -13.07
N TYR A 99 -13.91 2.44 -11.76
CA TYR A 99 -13.08 3.24 -10.88
C TYR A 99 -11.79 2.48 -10.64
N MET A 100 -10.67 3.00 -11.15
CA MET A 100 -9.32 2.45 -11.00
C MET A 100 -8.31 3.60 -10.85
N PRO A 101 -8.40 4.38 -9.76
CA PRO A 101 -7.48 5.50 -9.53
C PRO A 101 -6.04 4.99 -9.38
N PRO A 102 -5.04 5.78 -9.81
CA PRO A 102 -3.63 5.50 -9.55
C PRO A 102 -3.31 5.78 -8.07
N GLU A 103 -3.69 4.85 -7.19
CA GLU A 103 -3.49 4.96 -5.75
C GLU A 103 -3.45 3.59 -5.08
N ILE A 104 -2.75 3.53 -3.94
CA ILE A 104 -2.72 2.39 -3.05
C ILE A 104 -3.23 2.81 -1.66
N HIS A 105 -4.08 1.95 -1.09
CA HIS A 105 -4.60 2.09 0.25
C HIS A 105 -3.92 1.05 1.14
N ARG A 106 -3.48 1.48 2.31
CA ARG A 106 -2.96 0.62 3.39
C ARG A 106 -3.86 0.83 4.60
N TYR A 107 -4.72 -0.13 4.88
CA TYR A 107 -5.58 -0.09 6.07
C TYR A 107 -4.91 -0.87 7.21
N VAL A 108 -4.63 -0.17 8.31
CA VAL A 108 -3.95 -0.70 9.49
C VAL A 108 -4.98 -1.00 10.58
N ARG A 109 -5.15 -2.28 10.90
CA ARG A 109 -6.09 -2.76 11.91
C ARG A 109 -5.33 -3.34 13.10
N VAL A 110 -5.38 -2.67 14.25
CA VAL A 110 -4.91 -3.22 15.52
C VAL A 110 -5.79 -4.41 15.91
N ILE A 111 -5.16 -5.52 16.27
CA ILE A 111 -5.86 -6.76 16.68
C ILE A 111 -5.53 -7.17 18.12
N LYS A 112 -4.46 -6.63 18.70
CA LYS A 112 -4.01 -6.97 20.07
C LYS A 112 -3.10 -5.87 20.63
N GLY A 113 -3.31 -5.50 21.89
CA GLY A 113 -2.47 -4.56 22.63
C GLY A 113 -2.36 -3.17 22.00
N GLN A 114 -1.24 -2.49 22.23
CA GLN A 114 -0.90 -1.17 21.68
C GLN A 114 0.45 -1.27 20.95
N PRO A 115 0.46 -1.74 19.69
CA PRO A 115 1.68 -1.88 18.91
C PRO A 115 2.44 -0.56 18.78
N LYS A 116 3.77 -0.61 18.88
CA LYS A 116 4.67 0.51 18.57
C LYS A 116 5.28 0.29 17.21
N VAL A 117 5.14 1.29 16.34
CA VAL A 117 5.63 1.22 14.96
C VAL A 117 6.35 2.49 14.56
N ARG A 118 7.37 2.35 13.72
CA ARG A 118 7.91 3.45 12.92
C ARG A 118 7.41 3.28 11.50
N VAL A 119 6.89 4.36 10.92
CA VAL A 119 6.44 4.35 9.53
C VAL A 119 7.59 4.84 8.66
N ILE A 120 8.10 3.97 7.80
CA ILE A 120 9.13 4.34 6.84
C ILE A 120 8.42 4.71 5.54
N TYR A 121 8.26 6.01 5.30
CA TYR A 121 7.79 6.56 4.04
C TYR A 121 8.98 7.22 3.34
N ASP A 122 9.57 6.53 2.37
CA ASP A 122 10.80 6.94 1.69
C ASP A 122 10.65 6.84 0.17
N PRO A 123 9.85 7.71 -0.45
CA PRO A 123 9.67 7.68 -1.88
C PRO A 123 10.82 8.34 -2.65
N GLN A 124 11.14 7.74 -3.79
CA GLN A 124 12.29 8.06 -4.62
C GLN A 124 11.83 8.19 -6.07
N ILE A 125 11.48 9.42 -6.46
CA ILE A 125 10.87 9.73 -7.76
C ILE A 125 11.86 9.43 -8.90
N ASN A 126 11.32 8.99 -10.04
CA ASN A 126 12.04 8.74 -11.27
C ASN A 126 13.23 7.76 -11.10
N TYR A 127 12.99 6.63 -10.44
CA TYR A 127 14.03 5.63 -10.14
C TYR A 127 15.17 6.18 -9.26
N ALA A 128 14.81 6.97 -8.24
CA ALA A 128 15.76 7.62 -7.33
C ALA A 128 16.76 8.58 -8.01
N ARG A 129 16.37 9.18 -9.14
CA ARG A 129 17.22 10.12 -9.88
C ARG A 129 17.07 11.56 -9.42
N GLU A 130 16.00 11.86 -8.69
CA GLU A 130 15.56 13.21 -8.37
C GLU A 130 15.54 13.43 -6.86
N GLU A 131 15.84 14.65 -6.43
CA GLU A 131 15.70 15.03 -5.03
C GLU A 131 14.21 15.20 -4.69
N VAL A 132 13.78 14.61 -3.57
CA VAL A 132 12.39 14.62 -3.15
C VAL A 132 12.19 15.55 -1.94
N ARG A 133 11.10 16.33 -1.96
CA ARG A 133 10.66 17.16 -0.83
C ARG A 133 9.26 16.80 -0.35
N HIS A 134 9.10 16.88 0.96
CA HIS A 134 7.82 16.70 1.65
C HIS A 134 7.29 18.04 2.17
N GLU A 135 6.00 18.28 1.98
CA GLU A 135 5.28 19.43 2.51
C GLU A 135 3.95 18.96 3.10
N ILE A 136 3.65 19.33 4.33
CA ILE A 136 2.33 19.06 4.93
C ILE A 136 1.36 20.15 4.49
N VAL A 137 0.31 19.76 3.78
CA VAL A 137 -0.71 20.68 3.25
C VAL A 137 -2.08 20.23 3.73
N GLY A 138 -2.54 20.84 4.82
CA GLY A 138 -3.84 20.55 5.41
C GLY A 138 -3.93 19.12 5.95
N SER A 139 -4.48 18.20 5.17
CA SER A 139 -4.76 16.81 5.56
C SER A 139 -3.91 15.76 4.85
N TYR A 140 -2.84 16.17 4.17
CA TYR A 140 -1.94 15.27 3.45
C TYR A 140 -0.50 15.76 3.44
N ILE A 141 0.42 14.83 3.22
CA ILE A 141 1.81 15.09 2.86
C ILE A 141 1.90 15.12 1.33
N LYS A 142 2.24 16.28 0.78
CA LYS A 142 2.61 16.44 -0.63
C LYS A 142 4.08 16.05 -0.77
N THR A 143 4.35 15.08 -1.62
CA THR A 143 5.71 14.70 -2.01
C THR A 143 5.93 15.07 -3.46
N HIS A 144 7.02 15.77 -3.77
CA HIS A 144 7.31 16.21 -5.13
C HIS A 144 8.81 16.27 -5.41
N SER A 145 9.15 16.18 -6.68
CA SER A 145 10.50 16.39 -7.19
C SER A 145 10.92 17.86 -7.06
N VAL A 146 12.20 18.09 -6.75
CA VAL A 146 12.80 19.42 -6.73
C VAL A 146 13.06 19.92 -8.16
N GLU A 147 13.30 18.99 -9.08
CA GLU A 147 13.59 19.23 -10.49
C GLU A 147 12.31 19.51 -11.30
N ASP A 148 11.24 18.75 -11.08
CA ASP A 148 9.92 18.97 -11.68
C ASP A 148 8.80 18.85 -10.65
N SER A 149 8.25 20.00 -10.23
CA SER A 149 7.16 20.03 -9.25
C SER A 149 5.84 19.41 -9.73
N GLU A 150 5.70 19.08 -11.02
CA GLU A 150 4.55 18.32 -11.53
C GLU A 150 4.66 16.83 -11.22
N ASP A 151 5.87 16.30 -11.05
CA ASP A 151 6.10 14.95 -10.52
C ASP A 151 5.87 14.95 -9.02
N LYS A 152 4.60 14.70 -8.67
CA LYS A 152 4.10 14.79 -7.30
C LYS A 152 3.10 13.69 -6.98
N MET A 153 2.95 13.47 -5.69
CA MET A 153 1.98 12.55 -5.12
C MET A 153 1.58 12.99 -3.71
N TYR A 154 0.50 12.38 -3.23
CA TYR A 154 -0.20 12.83 -2.04
C TYR A 154 -0.40 11.64 -1.12
N LEU A 155 0.18 11.71 0.08
CA LEU A 155 -0.02 10.74 1.15
C LEU A 155 -1.02 11.30 2.17
N TYR A 156 -2.19 10.68 2.24
CA TYR A 156 -3.19 10.93 3.28
C TYR A 156 -3.04 9.88 4.38
N THR A 157 -3.17 10.28 5.64
CA THR A 157 -3.11 9.34 6.77
C THR A 157 -3.92 9.87 7.95
N SER A 158 -4.39 8.96 8.80
CA SER A 158 -4.90 9.31 10.13
C SER A 158 -3.82 9.37 11.21
N MET A 159 -2.56 9.03 10.88
CA MET A 159 -1.43 9.18 11.80
C MET A 159 -0.86 10.60 11.76
N ASP A 160 -0.05 10.94 12.75
CA ASP A 160 0.65 12.21 12.83
C ASP A 160 1.64 12.34 11.65
N MET A 161 1.42 13.34 10.78
CA MET A 161 2.17 13.47 9.52
C MET A 161 3.61 13.90 9.74
N GLU A 162 3.86 14.77 10.73
CA GLU A 162 5.20 15.18 11.13
C GLU A 162 6.01 13.97 11.61
N LYS A 163 5.41 13.12 12.44
CA LYS A 163 6.06 11.88 12.91
C LYS A 163 6.29 10.87 11.80
N VAL A 164 5.39 10.76 10.82
CA VAL A 164 5.61 9.93 9.62
C VAL A 164 6.82 10.42 8.82
N ILE A 165 6.96 11.73 8.59
CA ILE A 165 8.10 12.31 7.86
C ILE A 165 9.40 12.11 8.65
N GLN A 166 9.36 12.32 9.97
CA GLN A 166 10.53 12.22 10.85
C GLN A 166 10.87 10.76 11.24
N ARG A 167 10.03 9.80 10.83
CA ARG A 167 10.16 8.36 11.14
C ARG A 167 10.19 8.11 12.65
N GLU A 168 9.39 8.87 13.39
CA GLU A 168 9.25 8.70 14.83
C GLU A 168 8.40 7.47 15.18
N GLU A 169 8.71 6.87 16.32
CA GLU A 169 7.92 5.75 16.83
C GLU A 169 6.58 6.26 17.38
N MET A 170 5.51 5.55 17.01
CA MET A 170 4.14 5.86 17.40
C MET A 170 3.44 4.61 17.91
N GLU A 171 2.57 4.79 18.90
CA GLU A 171 1.64 3.76 19.32
C GLU A 171 0.43 3.75 18.38
N LEU A 172 -0.02 2.56 17.99
CA LEU A 172 -1.30 2.37 17.31
C LEU A 172 -2.40 2.23 18.36
N ASP A 173 -3.10 3.32 18.63
CA ASP A 173 -4.17 3.41 19.63
C ASP A 173 -5.56 3.03 19.06
N ASP A 174 -5.73 3.14 17.75
CA ASP A 174 -6.91 2.70 17.01
C ASP A 174 -6.51 2.13 15.63
N HIS A 175 -7.48 1.99 14.73
CA HIS A 175 -7.26 1.65 13.34
C HIS A 175 -6.81 2.88 12.56
N HIS A 176 -5.74 2.72 11.78
CA HIS A 176 -5.17 3.79 10.98
C HIS A 176 -5.21 3.48 9.50
N PHE A 177 -4.88 4.47 8.68
CA PHE A 177 -4.76 4.27 7.25
C PHE A 177 -3.64 5.09 6.63
N PHE A 178 -3.25 4.66 5.45
CA PHE A 178 -2.47 5.44 4.49
C PHE A 178 -3.11 5.32 3.11
N LEU A 179 -3.26 6.45 2.43
CA LEU A 179 -3.66 6.52 1.03
C LEU A 179 -2.57 7.28 0.29
N LEU A 180 -1.79 6.57 -0.53
CA LEU A 180 -0.82 7.16 -1.42
C LEU A 180 -1.43 7.26 -2.82
N SER A 181 -1.63 8.49 -3.30
CA SER A 181 -2.37 8.79 -4.52
C SER A 181 -1.57 9.73 -5.43
N TYR A 182 -1.61 9.47 -6.73
CA TYR A 182 -1.05 10.40 -7.73
C TYR A 182 -1.86 11.70 -7.80
N ASN A 183 -3.19 11.60 -7.74
CA ASN A 183 -4.08 12.76 -7.82
C ASN A 183 -4.47 13.26 -6.43
N GLN A 184 -4.48 14.57 -6.24
CA GLN A 184 -5.02 15.19 -5.03
C GLN A 184 -6.50 14.82 -4.87
N LYS A 185 -6.92 14.51 -3.64
CA LYS A 185 -8.33 14.30 -3.29
C LYS A 185 -9.03 15.63 -3.03
N LEU A 186 -10.17 15.80 -3.68
CA LEU A 186 -11.09 16.94 -3.50
C LEU A 186 -12.17 16.67 -2.44
N VAL A 187 -11.97 15.62 -1.65
CA VAL A 187 -12.92 15.10 -0.65
C VAL A 187 -12.14 14.75 0.60
N THR A 188 -12.81 14.81 1.75
CA THR A 188 -12.22 14.33 3.00
C THR A 188 -11.86 12.86 2.89
N VAL A 189 -10.63 12.54 3.27
CA VAL A 189 -10.14 11.17 3.39
C VAL A 189 -10.13 10.84 4.87
N ASP A 190 -11.05 9.97 5.28
CA ASP A 190 -11.16 9.47 6.64
C ASP A 190 -11.23 7.93 6.63
N ILE A 191 -11.19 7.32 7.82
CA ILE A 191 -11.20 5.86 7.95
C ILE A 191 -12.46 5.22 7.34
N ASN A 192 -13.62 5.91 7.41
CA ASN A 192 -14.87 5.40 6.84
C ASN A 192 -14.79 5.30 5.31
N ARG A 193 -14.17 6.30 4.67
CA ARG A 193 -13.92 6.28 3.23
C ARG A 193 -12.97 5.16 2.85
N ILE A 194 -11.88 4.98 3.60
CA ILE A 194 -10.93 3.89 3.36
C ILE A 194 -11.64 2.54 3.45
N LEU A 195 -12.41 2.30 4.51
CA LEU A 195 -13.20 1.07 4.67
C LEU A 195 -14.23 0.85 3.56
N LEU A 196 -14.88 1.93 3.09
CA LEU A 196 -15.80 1.85 1.95
C LEU A 196 -15.09 1.41 0.66
N GLU A 197 -13.92 2.01 0.36
CA GLU A 197 -13.12 1.63 -0.81
C GLU A 197 -12.58 0.19 -0.67
N TYR A 198 -12.19 -0.23 0.53
CA TYR A 198 -11.82 -1.60 0.85
C TYR A 198 -12.96 -2.59 0.53
N GLU A 199 -14.17 -2.36 1.04
CA GLU A 199 -15.30 -3.27 0.81
C GLU A 199 -15.71 -3.33 -0.66
N ARG A 200 -15.74 -2.19 -1.37
CA ARG A 200 -16.02 -2.17 -2.81
C ARG A 200 -14.99 -2.97 -3.61
N THR A 201 -13.71 -2.82 -3.26
CA THR A 201 -12.59 -3.53 -3.89
C THR A 201 -12.67 -5.02 -3.61
N LYS A 202 -12.96 -5.40 -2.37
CA LYS A 202 -13.14 -6.79 -1.95
C LYS A 202 -14.28 -7.44 -2.72
N VAL A 203 -15.45 -6.80 -2.78
CA VAL A 203 -16.62 -7.30 -3.53
C VAL A 203 -16.29 -7.43 -5.02
N TYR A 204 -15.57 -6.48 -5.61
CA TYR A 204 -15.13 -6.59 -7.00
C TYR A 204 -14.30 -7.84 -7.23
N TRP A 205 -13.28 -8.09 -6.40
CA TRP A 205 -12.41 -9.24 -6.58
C TRP A 205 -13.11 -10.57 -6.33
N LEU A 206 -13.98 -10.66 -5.33
CA LEU A 206 -14.80 -11.85 -5.10
C LEU A 206 -15.68 -12.15 -6.32
N ASN A 207 -16.31 -11.13 -6.92
CA ASN A 207 -17.10 -11.29 -8.15
C ASN A 207 -16.23 -11.61 -9.37
N PHE A 208 -14.99 -11.12 -9.42
CA PHE A 208 -14.04 -11.47 -10.47
C PHE A 208 -13.69 -12.96 -10.40
N VAL A 209 -13.29 -13.46 -9.22
CA VAL A 209 -12.96 -14.88 -9.02
C VAL A 209 -14.19 -15.76 -9.23
N ASN A 210 -15.37 -15.39 -8.73
CA ASN A 210 -16.59 -16.17 -8.92
C ASN A 210 -17.01 -16.34 -10.40
N ARG A 211 -16.59 -15.41 -11.28
CA ARG A 211 -16.81 -15.51 -12.74
C ARG A 211 -15.72 -16.28 -13.46
N SER A 212 -14.57 -16.50 -12.81
CA SER A 212 -13.48 -17.28 -13.37
C SER A 212 -13.87 -18.76 -13.43
N ARG A 213 -13.29 -19.49 -14.39
CA ARG A 213 -13.59 -20.92 -14.56
C ARG A 213 -12.62 -21.74 -13.72
N ASP A 214 -13.17 -22.63 -12.90
CA ASP A 214 -12.38 -23.65 -12.23
C ASP A 214 -12.09 -24.81 -13.20
N TYR A 215 -10.82 -25.02 -13.48
CA TYR A 215 -10.35 -26.10 -14.36
C TYR A 215 -9.95 -27.32 -13.55
N LEU A 216 -10.91 -27.93 -12.85
CA LEU A 216 -10.72 -29.05 -11.90
C LEU A 216 -9.90 -30.23 -12.45
N GLN A 217 -9.89 -30.44 -13.77
CA GLN A 217 -9.12 -31.51 -14.42
C GLN A 217 -7.60 -31.28 -14.41
N TYR A 218 -7.14 -30.06 -14.13
CA TYR A 218 -5.73 -29.66 -14.22
C TYR A 218 -5.15 -29.20 -12.88
N ASP A 219 -5.90 -29.28 -11.78
CA ASP A 219 -5.44 -28.84 -10.45
C ASP A 219 -4.15 -29.55 -9.99
N GLY A 220 -3.95 -30.80 -10.42
CA GLY A 220 -2.70 -31.54 -10.14
C GLY A 220 -1.48 -31.04 -10.91
N MET A 221 -1.67 -30.23 -11.95
CA MET A 221 -0.61 -29.64 -12.78
C MET A 221 -0.31 -28.17 -12.45
N ILE A 222 -1.20 -27.51 -11.69
CA ILE A 222 -1.14 -26.07 -11.38
C ILE A 222 -0.54 -25.83 -9.97
N LYS A 223 -0.29 -26.88 -9.18
CA LYS A 223 0.28 -26.79 -7.83
C LYS A 223 1.80 -26.67 -7.79
#